data_AF-A0A9D4F951-F1
#
_entry.id   AF-A0A9D4F951-F1
#
_cell.length_a   1.000
_cell.length_b   1.000
_cell.length_c   1.000
_cell.angle_alpha   90.00
_cell.angle_beta   90.00
_cell.angle_gamma   90.00
#
_symmetry.space_group_name_H-M   'P 1'
#
loop_
_entity.id
_entity.type
_entity.pdbx_description
1 polymer ?
#
loop_
_entity_poly.entity_id
_entity_poly.type
_entity_poly.pdbx_seq_one_letter_code
_entity_poly.pdbx_strand_id
1 'polypeptide(L)'
;MSLVWRSVVLCLLVLAVSATLTERILRVPLFEVGELWVNSVQKLYANILNYVVGFCDVYSPVFYVGLALVAFVGYHLYQLLFAPYNRIVTLGELGYQPDGKFSKKEIANRVKRWRKVGEIPPVYPNGWFGVIESWRLKNGESANINMLGKFLNILYSK
;
A
#
# COMPACT_ATOMS: atom_id res chain seq x y z
N MET A 1 -27.74 -2.42 65.87
CA MET A 1 -27.14 -2.44 64.51
C MET A 1 -27.42 -1.10 63.86
N SER A 2 -26.41 -0.25 63.66
CA SER A 2 -26.57 1.16 63.24
C SER A 2 -27.16 1.27 61.82
N LEU A 3 -27.91 2.36 61.57
CA LEU A 3 -28.52 2.67 60.26
C LEU A 3 -27.49 2.64 59.12
N VAL A 4 -26.26 3.06 59.42
CA VAL A 4 -25.10 3.04 58.51
C VAL A 4 -24.78 1.63 58.01
N TRP A 5 -24.85 0.62 58.87
CA TRP A 5 -24.56 -0.77 58.47
C TRP A 5 -25.58 -1.32 57.49
N ARG A 6 -26.86 -0.94 57.64
CA ARG A 6 -27.93 -1.34 56.70
C ARG A 6 -27.72 -0.72 55.33
N SER A 7 -27.32 0.56 55.27
CA SER A 7 -27.02 1.25 54.01
C SER A 7 -25.81 0.63 53.29
N VAL A 8 -24.76 0.27 54.04
CA VAL A 8 -23.57 -0.38 53.46
C VAL A 8 -23.92 -1.75 52.86
N VAL A 9 -24.72 -2.56 53.57
CA VAL A 9 -25.16 -3.87 53.07
C VAL A 9 -26.04 -3.73 51.82
N LEU A 10 -26.93 -2.74 51.77
CA LEU A 10 -27.75 -2.45 50.59
C LEU A 10 -26.89 -2.03 49.39
N CYS A 11 -25.90 -1.16 49.59
CA CYS A 11 -24.98 -0.77 48.53
C CYS A 11 -24.18 -1.96 48.00
N LEU A 12 -23.69 -2.84 48.87
CA LEU A 12 -22.97 -4.06 48.47
C LEU A 12 -23.87 -5.03 47.68
N LEU A 13 -25.13 -5.21 48.10
CA LEU A 13 -26.09 -6.02 47.37
C LEU A 13 -26.42 -5.44 45.99
N VAL A 14 -26.62 -4.12 45.90
CA VAL A 14 -26.86 -3.45 44.61
C VAL A 14 -25.66 -3.60 43.67
N LEU A 15 -24.44 -3.44 44.18
CA LEU A 15 -23.23 -3.64 43.38
C LEU A 15 -23.08 -5.10 42.94
N ALA A 16 -23.35 -6.07 43.80
CA ALA A 16 -23.30 -7.49 43.46
C ALA A 16 -24.34 -7.87 42.39
N VAL A 17 -25.57 -7.38 42.52
CA VAL A 17 -26.64 -7.61 41.53
C VAL A 17 -26.31 -6.91 40.21
N SER A 18 -25.80 -5.66 40.25
CA SER A 18 -25.37 -4.93 39.06
C SER A 18 -24.24 -5.64 38.32
N ALA A 19 -23.23 -6.15 39.03
CA ALA A 19 -22.12 -6.89 38.44
C ALA A 19 -22.61 -8.20 37.78
N THR A 20 -23.52 -8.92 38.43
CA THR A 20 -24.08 -10.18 37.93
C THR A 20 -24.97 -9.98 36.70
N LEU A 21 -25.75 -8.88 36.67
CA LEU A 21 -26.57 -8.51 35.52
C LEU A 21 -25.71 -8.07 34.33
N THR A 22 -24.64 -7.30 34.58
CA THR A 22 -23.73 -6.82 33.53
C THR A 22 -23.04 -7.99 32.81
N GLU A 23 -22.58 -9.00 33.55
CA GLU A 23 -21.99 -10.21 32.94
C GLU A 23 -22.99 -11.00 32.09
N ARG A 24 -24.24 -11.16 32.55
CA ARG A 24 -25.26 -11.86 31.77
C ARG A 24 -25.68 -11.08 30.53
N ILE A 25 -25.87 -9.76 30.63
CA ILE A 25 -26.27 -8.90 29.52
C ILE A 25 -25.19 -8.84 28.43
N LEU A 26 -23.91 -8.94 28.79
CA LEU A 26 -22.82 -8.97 27.81
C LEU A 26 -22.59 -10.37 27.20
N ARG A 27 -22.78 -11.45 27.97
CA ARG A 27 -22.55 -12.82 27.49
C ARG A 27 -23.62 -13.30 26.49
N VAL A 28 -24.90 -13.00 26.73
CA VAL A 28 -26.01 -13.41 25.84
C VAL A 28 -25.79 -12.94 24.38
N PRO A 29 -25.53 -11.66 24.09
CA PRO A 29 -25.32 -11.20 22.71
C PRO A 29 -24.01 -11.73 22.13
N LEU A 30 -22.95 -11.94 22.94
CA LEU A 30 -21.69 -12.53 22.42
C LEU A 30 -21.89 -13.98 21.96
N PHE A 31 -22.66 -14.78 22.69
CA PHE A 31 -22.96 -16.16 22.32
C PHE A 31 -23.90 -16.24 21.11
N GLU A 32 -24.95 -15.41 21.05
CA GLU A 32 -25.86 -15.36 19.90
C GLU A 32 -25.15 -14.92 18.62
N VAL A 33 -24.32 -13.87 18.69
CA VAL A 33 -23.54 -13.40 17.54
C VAL A 33 -22.51 -14.45 17.13
N GLY A 34 -21.86 -15.11 18.09
CA GLY A 34 -20.94 -16.22 17.82
C GLY A 34 -21.61 -17.36 17.06
N GLU A 35 -22.79 -17.80 17.50
CA GLU A 35 -23.55 -18.88 16.86
C GLU A 35 -24.00 -18.50 15.44
N LEU A 36 -24.46 -17.26 15.23
CA LEU A 36 -24.81 -16.75 13.91
C LEU A 36 -23.62 -16.74 12.94
N TRP A 37 -22.44 -16.35 13.43
CA TRP A 37 -21.21 -16.38 12.64
C TRP A 37 -20.80 -17.81 12.28
N VAL A 38 -20.80 -18.73 13.26
CA VAL A 38 -20.47 -20.14 13.00
C VAL A 38 -21.44 -20.75 11.99
N ASN A 39 -22.75 -20.52 12.16
CA ASN A 39 -23.77 -21.03 11.24
C ASN A 39 -23.64 -20.43 9.83
N SER A 40 -23.28 -19.15 9.73
CA SER A 40 -23.06 -18.48 8.44
C SER A 40 -21.82 -19.02 7.73
N VAL A 41 -20.72 -19.21 8.45
CA VAL A 41 -19.48 -19.81 7.92
C VAL A 41 -19.71 -21.26 7.49
N GLN A 42 -20.43 -22.05 8.29
CA GLN A 42 -20.77 -23.43 7.95
C GLN A 42 -21.65 -23.51 6.70
N LYS A 43 -22.67 -22.64 6.57
CA LYS A 43 -23.50 -22.56 5.36
C LYS A 43 -22.68 -22.16 4.13
N LEU A 44 -21.81 -21.17 4.27
CA LEU A 44 -20.93 -20.73 3.19
C LEU A 44 -19.96 -21.85 2.77
N TYR A 45 -19.35 -22.54 3.72
CA TYR A 45 -18.50 -23.69 3.47
C TYR A 45 -19.25 -24.83 2.76
N ALA A 46 -20.45 -25.18 3.25
CA ALA A 46 -21.27 -26.22 2.64
C ALA A 46 -21.68 -25.85 1.20
N ASN A 47 -22.05 -24.59 0.95
CA ASN A 47 -22.39 -24.11 -0.39
C ASN A 47 -21.19 -24.14 -1.33
N ILE A 48 -20.01 -23.72 -0.86
CA ILE A 48 -18.77 -23.79 -1.66
C ILE A 48 -18.42 -25.25 -1.95
N LEU A 49 -18.45 -26.13 -0.95
CA LEU A 49 -18.18 -27.56 -1.16
C LEU A 49 -19.17 -28.18 -2.15
N ASN A 50 -20.47 -27.93 -1.99
CA ASN A 50 -21.48 -28.46 -2.90
C ASN A 50 -21.30 -27.93 -4.32
N TYR A 51 -20.89 -26.68 -4.47
CA TYR A 51 -20.59 -26.10 -5.77
C TYR A 51 -19.32 -26.73 -6.38
N VAL A 52 -18.23 -26.82 -5.61
CA VAL A 52 -16.95 -27.39 -6.07
C VAL A 52 -17.09 -28.88 -6.38
N VAL A 53 -17.72 -29.66 -5.51
CA VAL A 53 -17.90 -31.11 -5.71
C VAL A 53 -19.00 -31.39 -6.75
N GLY A 54 -20.03 -30.54 -6.85
CA GLY A 54 -21.15 -30.73 -7.77
C GLY A 54 -20.90 -30.26 -9.20
N PHE A 55 -20.07 -29.23 -9.42
CA PHE A 55 -19.71 -28.74 -10.77
C PHE A 55 -18.41 -29.34 -11.33
N CYS A 56 -17.60 -29.99 -10.50
CA CYS A 56 -16.36 -30.62 -10.95
C CYS A 56 -16.67 -31.98 -11.58
N ASP A 57 -17.24 -31.96 -12.79
CA ASP A 57 -17.27 -33.14 -13.65
C ASP A 57 -15.86 -33.36 -14.21
N VAL A 58 -15.05 -34.08 -13.42
CA VAL A 58 -13.65 -34.39 -13.73
C VAL A 58 -13.51 -35.19 -15.03
N TYR A 59 -14.61 -35.79 -15.53
CA TYR A 59 -14.61 -36.54 -16.79
C TYR A 59 -14.93 -35.67 -18.01
N SER A 60 -15.40 -34.44 -17.80
CA SER A 60 -15.77 -33.54 -18.89
C SER A 60 -14.55 -32.79 -19.46
N PRO A 61 -14.28 -32.86 -20.78
CA PRO A 61 -13.20 -32.10 -21.41
C PRO A 61 -13.35 -30.57 -21.24
N VAL A 62 -14.59 -30.08 -21.14
CA VAL A 62 -14.91 -28.65 -21.00
C VAL A 62 -14.37 -28.10 -19.68
N PHE A 63 -14.38 -28.91 -18.62
CA PHE A 63 -13.85 -28.53 -17.31
C PHE A 63 -12.36 -28.19 -17.39
N TYR A 64 -11.56 -29.03 -18.06
CA TYR A 64 -10.13 -28.81 -18.24
C TYR A 64 -9.80 -27.59 -19.10
N VAL A 65 -10.61 -27.33 -20.13
CA VAL A 65 -10.47 -26.10 -20.94
C VAL A 65 -10.74 -24.86 -20.10
N GLY A 66 -11.78 -24.88 -19.27
CA GLY A 66 -12.09 -23.80 -18.32
C GLY A 66 -10.95 -23.57 -17.33
N LEU A 67 -10.40 -24.64 -16.75
CA LEU A 67 -9.26 -24.57 -15.83
C LEU A 67 -8.01 -23.97 -16.50
N ALA A 68 -7.71 -24.39 -17.74
CA ALA A 68 -6.59 -23.87 -18.51
C ALA A 68 -6.74 -22.36 -18.80
N LEU A 69 -7.95 -21.89 -19.12
CA LEU A 69 -8.23 -20.47 -19.32
C LEU A 69 -8.05 -19.66 -18.03
N VAL A 70 -8.55 -20.16 -16.90
CA VAL A 70 -8.37 -19.50 -15.59
C VAL A 70 -6.89 -19.41 -15.23
N ALA A 71 -6.13 -20.49 -15.42
CA ALA A 71 -4.69 -20.50 -15.19
C ALA A 71 -3.94 -19.51 -16.10
N PHE A 72 -4.32 -19.44 -17.38
CA PHE A 72 -3.73 -18.51 -18.35
C PHE A 72 -3.97 -17.04 -17.97
N VAL A 73 -5.22 -16.69 -17.63
CA VAL A 73 -5.58 -15.34 -17.18
C VAL A 73 -4.86 -15.01 -15.87
N GLY A 74 -4.83 -15.94 -14.92
CA GLY A 74 -4.13 -15.79 -13.65
C GLY A 74 -2.63 -15.53 -13.83
N TYR A 75 -1.97 -16.24 -14.76
CA TYR A 75 -0.56 -16.05 -15.08
C TYR A 75 -0.26 -14.66 -15.63
N HIS A 76 -1.07 -14.17 -16.57
CA HIS A 76 -0.91 -12.82 -17.12
C HIS A 76 -1.20 -11.72 -16.11
N LEU A 77 -2.20 -11.93 -15.25
CA LEU A 77 -2.49 -11.01 -14.16
C LEU A 77 -1.34 -10.97 -13.15
N TYR A 78 -0.75 -12.12 -12.84
CA TYR A 78 0.45 -12.20 -12.00
C TYR A 78 1.62 -11.43 -12.62
N GLN A 79 1.89 -11.61 -13.91
CA GLN A 79 2.92 -10.84 -14.60
C GLN A 79 2.66 -9.33 -14.54
N LEU A 80 1.41 -8.91 -14.74
CA LEU A 80 1.06 -7.48 -14.72
C LEU A 80 1.22 -6.87 -13.32
N LEU A 81 0.84 -7.59 -12.26
CA LEU A 81 0.85 -7.07 -10.89
C LEU A 81 2.20 -7.21 -10.19
N PHE A 82 2.94 -8.29 -10.47
CA PHE A 82 4.12 -8.67 -9.69
C PHE A 82 5.42 -8.72 -10.50
N ALA A 83 5.38 -8.77 -11.84
CA ALA A 83 6.63 -8.69 -12.60
C ALA A 83 7.13 -7.24 -12.59
N PRO A 84 8.38 -6.98 -12.18
CA PRO A 84 8.94 -5.65 -12.20
C PRO A 84 8.98 -5.13 -13.63
N TYR A 85 8.42 -3.94 -13.87
CA TYR A 85 8.42 -3.30 -15.18
C TYR A 85 9.85 -2.96 -15.60
N ASN A 86 10.43 -3.75 -16.51
CA ASN A 86 11.76 -3.51 -17.03
C ASN A 86 11.74 -2.40 -18.09
N ARG A 87 11.93 -1.15 -17.64
CA ARG A 87 12.06 0.00 -18.53
C ARG A 87 13.49 0.17 -19.01
N ILE A 88 13.82 -0.36 -20.18
CA ILE A 88 15.11 -0.10 -20.84
C ILE A 88 15.02 1.23 -21.57
N VAL A 89 15.70 2.26 -21.06
CA VAL A 89 15.82 3.58 -21.69
C VAL A 89 17.09 3.60 -22.55
N THR A 90 16.98 3.96 -23.83
CA THR A 90 18.16 4.06 -24.70
C THR A 90 18.90 5.40 -24.51
N LEU A 91 20.18 5.44 -24.89
CA LEU A 91 21.01 6.66 -24.78
C LEU A 91 20.42 7.83 -25.59
N GLY A 92 19.81 7.54 -26.74
CA GLY A 92 19.07 8.52 -27.53
C GLY A 92 17.84 9.10 -26.81
N GLU A 93 17.27 8.41 -25.83
CA GLU A 93 16.18 8.94 -25.01
C GLU A 93 16.64 9.88 -23.90
N LEU A 94 17.89 9.73 -23.47
CA LEU A 94 18.53 10.60 -22.48
C LEU A 94 19.14 11.87 -23.11
N GLY A 95 19.18 11.94 -24.44
CA GLY A 95 19.68 13.11 -25.18
C GLY A 95 21.20 13.19 -25.32
N TYR A 96 21.94 12.14 -24.94
CA TYR A 96 23.41 12.14 -25.00
C TYR A 96 23.96 11.83 -26.40
N GLN A 97 23.33 10.95 -27.17
CA GLN A 97 23.80 10.55 -28.51
C GLN A 97 22.64 10.01 -29.36
N PRO A 98 22.45 10.44 -30.62
CA PRO A 98 21.45 9.84 -31.49
C PRO A 98 21.86 8.40 -31.85
N ASP A 99 21.04 7.42 -31.49
CA ASP A 99 21.27 5.98 -31.70
C ASP A 99 21.27 5.55 -33.19
N GLY A 100 21.20 6.50 -34.15
CA GLY A 100 21.14 6.26 -35.59
C GLY A 100 19.85 5.57 -36.09
N LYS A 101 19.04 5.03 -35.19
CA LYS A 101 17.80 4.30 -35.48
C LYS A 101 16.62 5.18 -35.91
N PHE A 102 16.63 6.46 -35.55
CA PHE A 102 15.51 7.38 -35.78
C PHE A 102 15.91 8.52 -36.71
N SER A 103 15.00 8.91 -37.59
CA SER A 103 15.18 10.07 -38.45
C SER A 103 15.22 11.37 -37.63
N LYS A 104 15.90 12.41 -38.13
CA LYS A 104 15.95 13.74 -37.49
C LYS A 104 14.55 14.29 -37.17
N LYS A 105 13.56 14.00 -38.02
CA LYS A 105 12.15 14.39 -37.82
C LYS A 105 11.52 13.66 -36.63
N GLU A 106 11.82 12.38 -36.44
CA GLU A 106 11.29 11.56 -35.35
C GLU A 106 11.90 11.95 -34.02
N ILE A 107 13.20 12.23 -34.00
CA ILE A 107 13.91 12.77 -32.83
C ILE A 107 13.29 14.10 -32.43
N ALA A 108 13.08 15.03 -33.37
CA ALA A 108 12.44 16.31 -33.07
C ALA A 108 11.02 16.16 -32.50
N ASN A 109 10.21 15.24 -33.04
CA ASN A 109 8.86 14.97 -32.54
C ASN A 109 8.86 14.28 -31.17
N ARG A 110 9.84 13.40 -30.89
CA ARG A 110 10.03 12.79 -29.56
C ARG A 110 10.43 13.84 -28.53
N VAL A 111 11.41 14.68 -28.86
CA VAL A 111 11.83 15.80 -28.00
C VAL A 111 10.66 16.75 -27.73
N LYS A 112 9.84 17.09 -28.74
CA LYS A 112 8.62 17.90 -28.55
C LYS A 112 7.62 17.22 -27.62
N ARG A 113 7.45 15.90 -27.70
CA ARG A 113 6.57 15.14 -26.81
C ARG A 113 7.10 15.07 -25.37
N TRP A 114 8.40 14.84 -25.16
CA TRP A 114 8.99 14.86 -23.81
C TRP A 114 9.05 16.26 -23.21
N ARG A 115 9.21 17.28 -24.05
CA ARG A 115 9.17 18.70 -23.65
C ARG A 115 7.76 19.28 -23.59
N LYS A 116 6.71 18.50 -23.83
CA LYS A 116 5.35 18.83 -23.34
C LYS A 116 5.32 18.64 -21.82
N VAL A 117 6.15 19.41 -21.14
CA VAL A 117 6.04 19.75 -19.74
C VAL A 117 4.77 20.61 -19.69
N GLY A 118 3.79 20.24 -18.85
CA GLY A 118 2.61 21.09 -18.62
C GLY A 118 3.02 22.42 -17.97
N GLU A 119 2.08 23.08 -17.29
CA GLU A 119 2.41 24.22 -16.40
C GLU A 119 3.11 23.72 -15.12
N ILE A 120 4.27 23.08 -15.29
CA ILE A 120 5.12 22.68 -14.19
C ILE A 120 5.93 23.93 -13.82
N PRO A 121 5.94 24.34 -12.54
CA PRO A 121 6.75 25.48 -12.12
C PRO A 121 8.19 25.24 -12.57
N PRO A 122 8.91 26.29 -12.98
CA PRO A 122 10.27 26.13 -13.47
C PRO A 122 11.08 25.33 -12.44
N VAL A 123 11.75 24.28 -12.91
CA VAL A 123 12.66 23.44 -12.10
C VAL A 123 13.71 24.32 -11.39
N TYR A 124 13.94 25.51 -11.93
CA TYR A 124 14.77 26.56 -11.40
C TYR A 124 13.94 27.64 -10.67
N PRO A 125 14.28 28.05 -9.43
CA PRO A 125 15.35 27.56 -8.56
C PRO A 125 14.91 26.42 -7.62
N ASN A 126 13.74 25.80 -7.82
CA ASN A 126 13.06 24.98 -6.81
C ASN A 126 13.56 23.51 -6.72
N GLY A 127 14.59 23.14 -7.45
CA GLY A 127 15.19 21.80 -7.43
C GLY A 127 16.24 21.60 -6.33
N TRP A 128 16.55 20.34 -6.02
CA TRP A 128 17.70 19.98 -5.18
C TRP A 128 18.98 20.00 -6.02
N PHE A 129 20.01 20.66 -5.52
CA PHE A 129 21.31 20.73 -6.17
C PHE A 129 22.41 20.24 -5.22
N GLY A 130 23.33 19.44 -5.73
CA GLY A 130 24.55 19.07 -5.00
C GLY A 130 25.49 20.26 -4.95
N VAL A 131 25.70 20.84 -3.76
CA VAL A 131 26.52 22.06 -3.59
C VAL A 131 27.95 21.73 -3.15
N ILE A 132 28.14 20.73 -2.29
CA ILE A 132 29.45 20.27 -1.80
C ILE A 132 29.40 18.77 -1.50
N GLU A 133 30.51 18.07 -1.73
CA GLU A 133 30.68 16.66 -1.36
C GLU A 133 30.89 16.53 0.16
N SER A 134 30.31 15.51 0.79
CA SER A 134 30.33 15.35 2.25
C SER A 134 31.73 15.23 2.85
N TRP A 135 32.69 14.67 2.12
CA TRP A 135 34.08 14.54 2.58
C TRP A 135 34.88 15.85 2.54
N ARG A 136 34.38 16.89 1.86
CA ARG A 136 35.07 18.19 1.76
C ARG A 136 34.79 19.11 2.96
N LEU A 137 33.86 18.76 3.84
CA LEU A 137 33.47 19.57 4.99
C LEU A 137 33.55 18.74 6.27
N LYS A 138 34.52 19.04 7.16
CA LYS A 138 34.67 18.33 8.44
C LYS A 138 33.75 18.92 9.51
N ASN A 139 33.55 18.18 10.60
CA ASN A 139 32.67 18.61 11.70
C ASN A 139 33.19 19.92 12.32
N GLY A 140 32.34 20.94 12.37
CA GLY A 140 32.67 22.28 12.85
C GLY A 140 33.31 23.20 11.79
N GLU A 141 33.54 22.72 10.57
CA GLU A 141 34.04 23.57 9.47
C GLU A 141 32.89 24.24 8.72
N SER A 142 33.18 25.42 8.15
CA SER A 142 32.28 26.14 7.25
C SER A 142 32.94 26.37 5.90
N ALA A 143 32.14 26.30 4.84
CA ALA A 143 32.57 26.56 3.47
C ALA A 143 31.66 27.59 2.81
N ASN A 144 32.27 28.63 2.24
CA ASN A 144 31.58 29.62 1.43
C ASN A 144 31.59 29.19 -0.04
N ILE A 145 30.41 29.10 -0.64
CA ILE A 145 30.23 28.64 -2.02
C ILE A 145 29.34 29.64 -2.75
N ASN A 146 29.77 30.06 -3.93
CA ASN A 146 28.92 30.83 -4.83
C ASN A 146 28.10 29.87 -5.69
N MET A 147 26.78 29.88 -5.53
CA MET A 147 25.86 29.05 -6.27
C MET A 147 24.66 29.87 -6.72
N LEU A 148 24.26 29.75 -8.00
CA LEU A 148 23.12 30.47 -8.58
C LEU A 148 23.19 32.00 -8.42
N GLY A 149 24.41 32.55 -8.40
CA GLY A 149 24.64 33.99 -8.18
C GLY A 149 24.43 34.46 -6.74
N LYS A 150 24.30 33.53 -5.79
CA LYS A 150 24.23 33.81 -4.34
C LYS A 150 25.42 33.18 -3.63
N PHE A 151 25.93 33.89 -2.63
CA PHE A 151 26.92 33.33 -1.71
C PHE A 151 26.21 32.56 -0.60
N LEU A 152 26.49 31.27 -0.52
CA LEU A 152 25.97 30.36 0.51
C LEU A 152 27.10 30.02 1.47
N ASN A 153 26.82 30.00 2.77
CA ASN A 153 27.74 29.47 3.77
C ASN A 153 27.18 28.15 4.28
N ILE A 154 27.90 27.06 4.06
CA ILE A 154 27.52 25.71 4.48
C ILE A 154 28.33 25.36 5.72
N LEU A 155 27.65 25.03 6.81
CA LEU A 155 28.26 24.56 8.06
C LEU A 155 27.90 23.10 8.27
N TYR A 156 28.90 22.28 8.61
CA TYR A 156 28.66 20.90 9.00
C TYR A 156 28.71 20.77 10.52
N SER A 157 27.56 20.45 11.13
CA SER A 157 27.43 20.13 12.55
C SER A 157 26.80 18.76 12.69
N LYS A 158 27.45 17.89 13.46
CA LYS A 158 26.89 16.58 13.84
C LYS A 158 25.94 16.70 15.03
#